data_AF-A0AAU7CE11-F1
#
_entry.id   AF-A0AAU7CE11-F1
#
_cell.length_a   1.000
_cell.length_b   1.000
_cell.length_c   1.000
_cell.angle_alpha   90.00
_cell.angle_beta   90.00
_cell.angle_gamma   90.00
#
_symmetry.space_group_name_H-M   'P 1'
#
loop_
_entity.id
_entity.type
_entity.pdbx_description
1 polymer ?
#
loop_
_entity_poly.entity_id
_entity_poly.type
_entity_poly.pdbx_seq_one_letter_code
_entity_poly.pdbx_strand_id
1 'polypeptide(L)'
;MSITEAEQLRALPSEQARLDYIIENIEESYFADHKEYLAETDTAWDAIHRALTDGELTWDGGEYPLNHVVLAGELLYTDPDYILSLKSPEQVREIAAALSGVSESEFRRRYFAIDSDRYGCTVDELDFAYTWGWFQNLCRLYSKAATEGRFVLFTADQ
;
A
#
# COMPACT_ATOMS: atom_id res chain seq x y z
N MET A 1 5.71 5.54 -9.20
CA MET A 1 6.62 6.71 -9.16
C MET A 1 8.00 6.38 -9.74
N SER A 2 8.56 7.28 -10.55
CA SER A 2 9.91 7.24 -11.11
C SER A 2 10.97 7.72 -10.09
N ILE A 3 12.25 7.51 -10.39
CA ILE A 3 13.33 7.98 -9.52
C ILE A 3 13.38 9.51 -9.41
N THR A 4 13.14 10.22 -10.52
CA THR A 4 13.15 11.70 -10.55
C THR A 4 12.04 12.28 -9.71
N GLU A 5 10.82 11.72 -9.79
CA GLU A 5 9.70 12.15 -8.94
C GLU A 5 10.00 11.89 -7.45
N ALA A 6 10.58 10.74 -7.11
CA ALA A 6 10.95 10.42 -5.73
C ALA A 6 12.05 11.38 -5.20
N GLU A 7 13.03 11.74 -6.01
CA GLU A 7 14.07 12.72 -5.67
C GLU A 7 13.48 14.13 -5.48
N GLN A 8 12.58 14.55 -6.37
CA GLN A 8 11.88 15.83 -6.24
C GLN A 8 11.08 15.90 -4.94
N LEU A 9 10.35 14.84 -4.62
CA LEU A 9 9.57 14.76 -3.40
C LEU A 9 10.44 14.85 -2.14
N ARG A 10 11.56 14.12 -2.11
CA ARG A 10 12.50 14.19 -0.98
C ARG A 10 13.17 15.57 -0.82
N ALA A 11 13.36 16.30 -1.92
CA ALA A 11 13.95 17.62 -1.92
C ALA A 11 13.03 18.72 -1.37
N LEU A 12 11.73 18.45 -1.20
CA LEU A 12 10.81 19.42 -0.61
C LEU A 12 11.14 19.68 0.87
N PRO A 13 10.98 20.94 1.33
CA PRO A 13 11.56 21.42 2.58
C PRO A 13 10.87 20.92 3.85
N SER A 14 9.64 20.37 3.74
CA SER A 14 8.86 19.88 4.88
C SER A 14 7.95 18.72 4.47
N GLU A 15 7.50 17.94 5.45
CA GLU A 15 6.51 16.87 5.25
C GLU A 15 5.19 17.41 4.70
N GLN A 16 4.72 18.55 5.20
CA GLN A 16 3.52 19.20 4.66
C GLN A 16 3.70 19.58 3.19
N ALA A 17 4.84 20.14 2.80
CA ALA A 17 5.09 20.47 1.39
C ALA A 17 5.10 19.21 0.50
N ARG A 18 5.54 18.06 1.04
CA ARG A 18 5.47 16.77 0.34
C ARG A 18 4.03 16.30 0.17
N LEU A 19 3.23 16.37 1.23
CA LEU A 19 1.82 16.00 1.19
C LEU A 19 1.06 16.84 0.16
N ASP A 20 1.17 18.18 0.24
CA ASP A 20 0.53 19.10 -0.69
C ASP A 20 0.93 18.81 -2.14
N TYR A 21 2.23 18.61 -2.39
CA TYR A 21 2.73 18.30 -3.72
C TYR A 21 2.20 16.97 -4.26
N ILE A 22 2.10 15.94 -3.42
CA ILE A 22 1.57 14.64 -3.82
C ILE A 22 0.11 14.75 -4.21
N ILE A 23 -0.72 15.36 -3.37
CA ILE A 23 -2.16 15.50 -3.61
C ILE A 23 -2.40 16.33 -4.88
N GLU A 24 -1.77 17.51 -4.99
CA GLU A 24 -2.05 18.46 -6.07
C GLU A 24 -1.38 18.09 -7.40
N ASN A 25 -0.32 17.27 -7.41
CA ASN A 25 0.45 17.02 -8.63
C ASN A 25 0.56 15.54 -8.96
N ILE A 26 1.05 14.72 -8.01
CA ILE A 26 1.31 13.30 -8.27
C ILE A 26 -0.01 12.55 -8.42
N GLU A 27 -0.93 12.68 -7.48
CA GLU A 27 -2.22 11.98 -7.54
C GLU A 27 -3.02 12.45 -8.75
N GLU A 28 -3.22 13.76 -8.94
CA GLU A 28 -3.94 14.30 -10.10
C GLU A 28 -3.39 13.74 -11.44
N SER A 29 -2.07 13.76 -11.61
CA SER A 29 -1.42 13.24 -12.82
C SER A 29 -1.60 11.73 -12.97
N TYR A 30 -1.51 10.96 -11.88
CA TYR A 30 -1.65 9.50 -11.96
C TYR A 30 -3.09 9.06 -12.23
N PHE A 31 -4.07 9.75 -11.65
CA PHE A 31 -5.48 9.53 -11.93
C PHE A 31 -5.87 9.96 -13.36
N ALA A 32 -5.25 11.01 -13.90
CA ALA A 32 -5.54 11.47 -15.26
C ALA A 32 -4.82 10.64 -16.34
N ASP A 33 -3.50 10.51 -16.23
CA ASP A 33 -2.62 10.17 -17.35
C ASP A 33 -1.75 8.92 -17.13
N HIS A 34 -1.66 8.40 -15.88
CA HIS A 34 -0.78 7.28 -15.53
C HIS A 34 -1.49 6.13 -14.79
N LYS A 35 -2.73 5.84 -15.20
CA LYS A 35 -3.60 4.82 -14.58
C LYS A 35 -2.97 3.43 -14.53
N GLU A 36 -2.07 3.11 -15.44
CA GLU A 36 -1.35 1.84 -15.44
C GLU A 36 -0.32 1.72 -14.31
N TYR A 37 0.03 2.81 -13.62
CA TYR A 37 0.90 2.85 -12.44
C TYR A 37 0.15 3.20 -11.15
N LEU A 38 -1.17 3.03 -11.16
CA LEU A 38 -2.06 3.31 -10.05
C LEU A 38 -2.83 2.04 -9.67
N ALA A 39 -3.00 1.81 -8.38
CA ALA A 39 -4.00 0.88 -7.87
C ALA A 39 -4.70 1.53 -6.69
N GLU A 40 -6.00 1.73 -6.84
CA GLU A 40 -6.87 2.07 -5.73
C GLU A 40 -7.14 0.83 -4.89
N THR A 41 -7.36 1.03 -3.60
CA THR A 41 -7.81 0.00 -2.65
C THR A 41 -9.11 0.38 -1.95
N ASP A 42 -9.60 1.60 -2.17
CA ASP A 42 -10.70 2.19 -1.38
C ASP A 42 -10.40 2.00 0.12
N THR A 43 -11.38 1.69 0.96
CA THR A 43 -11.18 1.43 2.41
C THR A 43 -10.55 0.07 2.73
N ALA A 44 -10.30 -0.80 1.75
CA ALA A 44 -9.82 -2.16 2.01
C ALA A 44 -8.35 -2.26 2.44
N TRP A 45 -7.58 -1.16 2.39
CA TRP A 45 -6.15 -1.18 2.68
C TRP A 45 -5.82 -1.66 4.10
N ASP A 46 -6.67 -1.38 5.10
CA ASP A 46 -6.50 -1.85 6.48
C ASP A 46 -6.62 -3.37 6.56
N ALA A 47 -7.72 -3.94 6.05
CA ALA A 47 -7.91 -5.39 5.98
C ALA A 47 -6.80 -6.09 5.18
N ILE A 48 -6.35 -5.49 4.08
CA ILE A 48 -5.22 -6.00 3.30
C ILE A 48 -3.96 -6.01 4.15
N HIS A 49 -3.64 -4.93 4.86
CA HIS A 49 -2.47 -4.87 5.74
C HIS A 49 -2.53 -5.99 6.78
N ARG A 50 -3.62 -6.05 7.56
CA ARG A 50 -3.83 -7.07 8.61
C ARG A 50 -3.73 -8.50 8.08
N ALA A 51 -4.32 -8.77 6.91
CA ALA A 51 -4.28 -10.10 6.29
C ALA A 51 -2.88 -10.48 5.79
N LEU A 52 -2.02 -9.51 5.46
CA LEU A 52 -0.66 -9.77 5.00
C LEU A 52 0.36 -9.83 6.15
N THR A 53 0.03 -9.26 7.31
CA THR A 53 0.88 -9.20 8.50
C THR A 53 0.44 -10.18 9.59
N ASP A 54 0.39 -9.72 10.84
CA ASP A 54 0.06 -10.45 12.06
C ASP A 54 -1.40 -10.22 12.52
N GLY A 55 -2.23 -9.60 11.67
CA GLY A 55 -3.65 -9.31 11.98
C GLY A 55 -3.88 -7.93 12.62
N GLU A 56 -2.82 -7.18 12.91
CA GLU A 56 -2.89 -5.88 13.56
C GLU A 56 -2.56 -4.73 12.59
N LEU A 57 -3.11 -3.55 12.87
CA LEU A 57 -2.79 -2.32 12.16
C LEU A 57 -1.65 -1.59 12.87
N THR A 58 -0.42 -2.07 12.68
CA THR A 58 0.79 -1.49 13.25
C THR A 58 1.86 -1.27 12.18
N TRP A 59 2.75 -0.30 12.43
CA TRP A 59 3.83 0.08 11.52
C TRP A 59 4.92 -0.99 11.38
N ASP A 60 5.17 -1.76 12.43
CA ASP A 60 6.23 -2.75 12.54
C ASP A 60 5.73 -4.20 12.67
N GLY A 61 4.41 -4.42 12.63
CA GLY A 61 3.80 -5.74 12.67
C GLY A 61 4.10 -6.61 11.45
N GLY A 62 4.03 -7.92 11.63
CA GLY A 62 4.32 -8.92 10.60
C GLY A 62 5.79 -9.00 10.17
N GLU A 63 6.04 -9.61 9.00
CA GLU A 63 7.39 -9.89 8.50
C GLU A 63 7.62 -9.27 7.11
N TYR A 64 8.87 -8.84 6.90
CA TYR A 64 9.34 -8.41 5.58
C TYR A 64 9.30 -9.59 4.59
N PRO A 65 8.84 -9.40 3.34
CA PRO A 65 8.46 -8.13 2.71
C PRO A 65 6.95 -7.78 2.79
N LEU A 66 6.09 -8.67 3.27
CA LEU A 66 4.63 -8.48 3.18
C LEU A 66 4.12 -7.32 4.05
N ASN A 67 4.78 -7.04 5.18
CA ASN A 67 4.43 -5.87 6.00
C ASN A 67 4.74 -4.51 5.35
N HIS A 68 5.46 -4.50 4.22
CA HIS A 68 5.72 -3.29 3.43
C HIS A 68 4.74 -3.12 2.26
N VAL A 69 3.70 -3.95 2.13
CA VAL A 69 2.76 -3.84 1.00
C VAL A 69 1.92 -2.58 1.12
N VAL A 70 1.38 -2.31 2.31
CA VAL A 70 0.52 -1.15 2.61
C VAL A 70 1.30 -0.14 3.44
N LEU A 71 1.60 -0.46 4.70
CA LEU A 71 2.39 0.39 5.59
C LEU A 71 3.91 0.19 5.40
N ALA A 72 4.69 0.67 6.37
CA ALA A 72 6.15 0.63 6.43
C ALA A 72 6.85 1.25 5.20
N GLY A 73 8.18 1.10 5.13
CA GLY A 73 9.04 1.80 4.17
C GLY A 73 9.51 3.16 4.69
N GLU A 74 9.85 4.06 3.78
CA GLU A 74 10.26 5.42 4.11
C GLU A 74 9.01 6.27 4.37
N LEU A 75 8.82 6.73 5.61
CA LEU A 75 7.77 7.68 5.94
C LEU A 75 8.15 9.06 5.40
N LEU A 76 7.22 9.65 4.65
CA LEU A 76 7.37 10.98 4.06
C LEU A 76 6.51 12.03 4.76
N TYR A 77 5.57 11.57 5.59
CA TYR A 77 4.67 12.33 6.44
C TYR A 77 4.40 11.54 7.72
N THR A 78 4.39 12.21 8.88
CA THR A 78 4.32 11.55 10.20
C THR A 78 3.19 12.03 11.11
N ASP A 79 2.42 13.05 10.70
CA ASP A 79 1.22 13.45 11.43
C ASP A 79 0.09 12.41 11.23
N PRO A 80 -0.83 12.26 12.21
CA PRO A 80 -1.73 11.12 12.29
C PRO A 80 -2.94 11.17 11.36
N ASP A 81 -3.17 12.29 10.67
CA ASP A 81 -4.30 12.51 9.76
C ASP A 81 -4.07 11.97 8.34
N TYR A 82 -2.83 11.58 8.03
CA TYR A 82 -2.50 11.06 6.71
C TYR A 82 -1.36 10.04 6.76
N ILE A 83 -1.43 9.04 5.88
CA ILE A 83 -0.36 8.06 5.69
C ILE A 83 0.37 8.38 4.40
N LEU A 84 1.68 8.57 4.48
CA LEU A 84 2.54 8.74 3.31
C LEU A 84 3.80 7.90 3.43
N SER A 85 3.86 6.80 2.69
CA SER A 85 4.98 5.87 2.78
C SER A 85 5.49 5.39 1.41
N LEU A 86 6.80 5.47 1.23
CA LEU A 86 7.48 5.19 -0.02
C LEU A 86 8.30 3.91 0.06
N LYS A 87 8.13 3.04 -0.95
CA LYS A 87 8.88 1.79 -1.11
C LYS A 87 9.91 1.97 -2.23
N SER A 88 11.15 1.63 -1.94
CA SER A 88 12.25 1.70 -2.91
C SER A 88 12.08 0.66 -4.03
N PRO A 89 12.71 0.84 -5.21
CA PRO A 89 12.65 -0.16 -6.28
C PRO A 89 13.14 -1.55 -5.86
N GLU A 90 14.05 -1.62 -4.88
CA GLU A 90 14.48 -2.88 -4.30
C GLU A 90 13.37 -3.53 -3.48
N GLN A 91 12.78 -2.78 -2.55
CA GLN A 91 11.65 -3.26 -1.77
C GLN A 91 10.47 -3.67 -2.66
N VAL A 92 10.16 -2.88 -3.70
CA VAL A 92 9.09 -3.18 -4.65
C VAL A 92 9.31 -4.53 -5.35
N ARG A 93 10.55 -4.87 -5.73
CA ARG A 93 10.86 -6.18 -6.32
C ARG A 93 10.63 -7.33 -5.34
N GLU A 94 11.09 -7.17 -4.11
CA GLU A 94 10.97 -8.19 -3.05
C GLU A 94 9.50 -8.39 -2.63
N ILE A 95 8.75 -7.29 -2.50
CA ILE A 95 7.30 -7.29 -2.29
C ILE A 95 6.58 -8.00 -3.44
N ALA A 96 6.86 -7.63 -4.69
CA ALA A 96 6.22 -8.25 -5.84
C ALA A 96 6.48 -9.76 -5.92
N ALA A 97 7.71 -10.20 -5.60
CA ALA A 97 8.06 -11.61 -5.52
C ALA A 97 7.24 -12.34 -4.44
N ALA A 98 7.11 -11.76 -3.24
CA ALA A 98 6.32 -12.35 -2.17
C ALA A 98 4.82 -12.38 -2.46
N LEU A 99 4.26 -11.29 -3.01
CA LEU A 99 2.85 -11.21 -3.41
C LEU A 99 2.48 -12.28 -4.45
N SER A 100 3.41 -12.63 -5.35
CA SER A 100 3.18 -13.71 -6.34
C SER A 100 2.95 -15.09 -5.72
N GLY A 101 3.39 -15.30 -4.47
CA GLY A 101 3.17 -16.52 -3.70
C GLY A 101 1.89 -16.53 -2.85
N VAL A 102 1.18 -15.40 -2.75
CA VAL A 102 -0.04 -15.31 -1.93
C VAL A 102 -1.24 -15.83 -2.70
N SER A 103 -1.63 -17.07 -2.40
CA SER A 103 -2.85 -17.67 -2.94
C SER A 103 -4.12 -17.08 -2.30
N GLU A 104 -5.25 -17.13 -3.01
CA GLU A 104 -6.55 -16.74 -2.47
C GLU A 104 -6.90 -17.51 -1.20
N SER A 105 -6.66 -18.82 -1.17
CA SER A 105 -6.93 -19.65 0.01
C SER A 105 -6.11 -19.23 1.22
N GLU A 106 -4.85 -18.82 1.03
CA GLU A 106 -3.99 -18.38 2.13
C GLU A 106 -4.39 -16.98 2.59
N PHE A 107 -4.63 -16.04 1.67
CA PHE A 107 -5.12 -14.71 2.01
C PHE A 107 -6.45 -14.78 2.76
N ARG A 108 -7.38 -15.60 2.27
CA ARG A 108 -8.67 -15.88 2.92
C ARG A 108 -8.51 -16.42 4.33
N ARG A 109 -7.64 -17.41 4.53
CA ARG A 109 -7.37 -17.97 5.87
C ARG A 109 -6.89 -16.89 6.84
N ARG A 110 -6.04 -15.96 6.39
CA ARG A 110 -5.53 -14.86 7.21
C ARG A 110 -6.58 -13.79 7.46
N TYR A 111 -7.34 -13.41 6.44
CA TYR A 111 -8.44 -12.45 6.56
C TYR A 111 -9.48 -12.91 7.60
N PHE A 112 -9.92 -14.17 7.54
CA PHE A 112 -10.88 -14.70 8.53
C PHE A 112 -10.29 -14.94 9.92
N ALA A 113 -8.98 -14.74 10.11
CA ALA A 113 -8.32 -14.76 11.41
C ALA A 113 -8.19 -13.35 12.03
N ILE A 114 -8.58 -12.29 11.31
CA ILE A 114 -8.60 -10.93 11.83
C ILE A 114 -9.60 -10.82 12.98
N ASP A 115 -9.18 -10.19 14.07
CA ASP A 115 -10.05 -9.83 15.18
C ASP A 115 -10.99 -8.70 14.75
N SER A 116 -12.30 -9.00 14.64
CA SER A 116 -13.32 -8.04 14.19
C SER A 116 -13.47 -6.84 15.11
N ASP A 117 -13.24 -7.01 16.42
CA ASP A 117 -13.36 -5.91 17.38
C ASP A 117 -12.20 -4.92 17.20
N ARG A 118 -11.00 -5.42 16.86
CA ARG A 118 -9.83 -4.58 16.56
C ARG A 118 -9.85 -3.99 15.16
N TYR A 119 -10.45 -4.68 14.20
CA TYR A 119 -10.62 -4.19 12.83
C TYR A 119 -11.73 -3.14 12.75
N GLY A 120 -12.73 -3.17 13.63
CA GLY A 120 -13.83 -2.21 13.64
C GLY A 120 -14.84 -2.39 12.50
N CYS A 121 -14.67 -3.44 11.69
CA CYS A 121 -15.53 -3.82 10.58
C CYS A 121 -15.94 -5.30 10.71
N THR A 122 -17.00 -5.68 10.02
CA THR A 122 -17.46 -7.08 9.99
C THR A 122 -16.49 -7.93 9.18
N VAL A 123 -16.08 -9.07 9.75
CA VAL A 123 -15.30 -10.10 9.04
C VAL A 123 -16.26 -11.15 8.49
N ASP A 124 -16.63 -11.04 7.22
CA ASP A 124 -17.53 -11.97 6.55
C ASP A 124 -17.16 -12.23 5.08
N GLU A 125 -17.97 -13.03 4.40
CA GLU A 125 -17.74 -13.39 2.99
C GLU A 125 -17.82 -12.20 2.03
N LEU A 126 -18.69 -11.23 2.33
CA LEU A 126 -18.91 -10.06 1.48
C LEU A 126 -17.69 -9.14 1.57
N ASP A 127 -17.24 -8.85 2.79
CA ASP A 127 -16.07 -8.01 3.04
C ASP A 127 -14.77 -8.71 2.59
N PHE A 128 -14.68 -10.03 2.72
CA PHE A 128 -13.59 -10.81 2.12
C PHE A 128 -13.55 -10.63 0.59
N ALA A 129 -14.67 -10.83 -0.10
CA ALA A 129 -14.71 -10.74 -1.56
C ALA A 129 -14.35 -9.34 -2.06
N TYR A 130 -14.79 -8.31 -1.35
CA TYR A 130 -14.43 -6.92 -1.61
C TYR A 130 -12.92 -6.68 -1.40
N THR A 131 -12.38 -7.09 -0.24
CA THR A 131 -10.96 -6.96 0.13
C THR A 131 -10.05 -7.69 -0.87
N TRP A 132 -10.42 -8.93 -1.23
CA TRP A 132 -9.68 -9.73 -2.21
C TRP A 132 -9.65 -9.07 -3.59
N GLY A 133 -10.77 -8.50 -4.04
CA GLY A 133 -10.85 -7.77 -5.30
C GLY A 133 -9.85 -6.60 -5.37
N TRP A 134 -9.78 -5.80 -4.30
CA TRP A 134 -8.82 -4.70 -4.19
C TRP A 134 -7.38 -5.17 -4.06
N PHE A 135 -7.13 -6.22 -3.28
CA PHE A 135 -5.79 -6.81 -3.15
C PHE A 135 -5.20 -7.24 -4.50
N GLN A 136 -6.02 -7.77 -5.42
CA GLN A 136 -5.57 -8.12 -6.76
C GLN A 136 -5.05 -6.91 -7.56
N ASN A 137 -5.55 -5.70 -7.31
CA ASN A 137 -5.04 -4.48 -7.95
C ASN A 137 -3.65 -4.13 -7.42
N LEU A 138 -3.40 -4.27 -6.11
CA LEU A 138 -2.06 -4.10 -5.55
C LEU A 138 -1.06 -5.10 -6.12
N CYS A 139 -1.45 -6.37 -6.27
CA CYS A 139 -0.60 -7.38 -6.91
C CYS A 139 -0.20 -6.97 -8.34
N ARG A 140 -1.15 -6.44 -9.12
CA ARG A 140 -0.88 -5.92 -10.48
C ARG A 140 0.05 -4.71 -10.45
N LEU A 141 -0.17 -3.76 -9.55
CA LEU A 141 0.67 -2.58 -9.38
C LEU A 141 2.11 -2.94 -9.03
N TYR A 142 2.31 -3.74 -7.98
CA TYR A 142 3.65 -4.15 -7.54
C TYR A 142 4.38 -4.95 -8.61
N SER A 143 3.69 -5.88 -9.30
CA SER A 143 4.28 -6.62 -10.41
C SER A 143 4.79 -5.69 -11.51
N LYS A 144 3.99 -4.71 -11.94
CA LYS A 144 4.39 -3.76 -12.99
C LYS A 144 5.50 -2.83 -12.53
N ALA A 145 5.39 -2.26 -11.33
CA ALA A 145 6.41 -1.40 -10.76
C ALA A 145 7.76 -2.13 -10.61
N ALA A 146 7.74 -3.40 -10.20
CA ALA A 146 8.94 -4.24 -10.11
C ALA A 146 9.62 -4.46 -11.46
N THR A 147 8.84 -4.74 -12.52
CA THR A 147 9.40 -4.95 -13.87
C THR A 147 10.07 -3.71 -14.45
N GLU A 148 9.65 -2.52 -14.02
CA GLU A 148 10.14 -1.24 -14.52
C GLU A 148 11.10 -0.53 -13.54
N GLY A 149 11.43 -1.17 -12.41
CA GLY A 149 12.32 -0.58 -11.41
C GLY A 149 11.79 0.71 -10.79
N ARG A 150 10.46 0.80 -10.60
CA ARG A 150 9.77 1.97 -10.04
C ARG A 150 9.64 1.90 -8.53
N PHE A 151 9.46 3.07 -7.93
CA PHE A 151 8.99 3.22 -6.55
C PHE A 151 7.47 3.03 -6.50
N VAL A 152 6.97 2.55 -5.36
CA VAL A 152 5.54 2.52 -5.01
C VAL A 152 5.32 3.45 -3.82
N LEU A 153 4.39 4.38 -3.97
CA LEU A 153 3.94 5.29 -2.92
C LEU A 153 2.57 4.80 -2.45
N PHE A 154 2.38 4.70 -1.14
CA PHE A 154 1.06 4.50 -0.54
C PHE A 154 0.60 5.80 0.13
N THR A 155 -0.63 6.20 -0.19
CA THR A 155 -1.33 7.38 0.34
C THR A 155 -2.69 6.95 0.88
N ALA A 156 -3.07 7.48 2.05
CA ALA A 156 -4.41 7.29 2.62
C ALA A 156 -4.68 8.37 3.66
N ASP A 157 -5.91 8.90 3.69
CA ASP A 157 -6.42 9.68 4.81
C ASP A 157 -6.75 8.77 6.02
N GLN A 158 -6.70 9.34 7.24
CA GLN A 158 -7.02 8.67 8.50
C GLN A 158 -8.20 9.32 9.23
#